data_AF-A0A1B7WZ59-F1
#
_entry.id   AF-A0A1B7WZ59-F1
#
_cell.length_a   1.000
_cell.length_b   1.000
_cell.length_c   1.000
_cell.angle_alpha   90.00
_cell.angle_beta   90.00
_cell.angle_gamma   90.00
#
_symmetry.space_group_name_H-M   'P 1'
#
loop_
_entity.id
_entity.type
_entity.pdbx_description
1 polymer ?
#
loop_
_entity_poly.entity_id
_entity_poly.type
_entity_poly.pdbx_seq_one_letter_code
_entity_poly.pdbx_strand_id
1 'polypeptide(L)' 'MKTATADKITISYARFRGIVDAQLNNICGVGVDELPDFDLWNYYNENEFMTKEQWYSLANEAARDLLSEEGFDFDEDGE' A
#
# COMPACT_ATOMS: atom_id res chain seq x y z
N MET A 1 16.54 1.93 -28.99
CA MET A 1 15.81 1.35 -27.85
C MET A 1 14.77 2.38 -27.44
N LYS A 2 13.47 2.10 -27.61
CA LYS A 2 12.42 2.99 -27.09
C LYS A 2 12.30 2.67 -25.60
N THR A 3 12.83 3.54 -24.76
CA THR A 3 12.53 3.54 -23.33
C THR A 3 11.02 3.65 -23.20
N ALA A 4 10.36 2.59 -22.74
CA ALA A 4 8.96 2.66 -22.35
C ALA A 4 8.91 3.60 -21.15
N THR A 5 8.47 4.84 -21.36
CA THR A 5 8.10 5.72 -20.26
C THR A 5 6.96 5.00 -19.54
N ALA A 6 7.20 4.51 -18.34
CA ALA A 6 6.13 3.93 -17.54
C ALA A 6 5.08 5.02 -17.32
N ASP A 7 3.87 4.79 -17.83
CA ASP A 7 2.78 5.76 -17.72
C ASP A 7 2.50 6.02 -16.24
N LYS A 8 2.64 7.28 -15.85
CA LYS A 8 2.29 7.74 -14.51
C LYS A 8 0.80 8.03 -14.47
N ILE A 9 0.15 7.52 -13.43
CA ILE A 9 -1.27 7.68 -13.19
C ILE A 9 -1.50 8.25 -11.79
N THR A 10 -2.60 8.97 -11.63
CA THR A 10 -3.21 9.18 -10.32
C THR A 10 -4.28 8.12 -10.12
N ILE A 11 -4.50 7.71 -8.88
CA ILE A 11 -5.60 6.82 -8.50
C ILE A 11 -6.40 7.52 -7.41
N SER A 12 -7.68 7.20 -7.27
CA SER A 12 -8.49 7.72 -6.16
C SER A 12 -8.09 7.06 -4.84
N TYR A 13 -8.40 7.72 -3.72
CA TYR A 13 -8.22 7.16 -2.38
C TYR A 13 -8.93 5.80 -2.23
N ALA A 14 -10.16 5.69 -2.73
CA ALA A 14 -10.90 4.42 -2.70
C ALA A 14 -10.17 3.30 -3.46
N ARG A 15 -9.50 3.64 -4.57
CA ARG A 15 -8.69 2.69 -5.32
C ARG A 15 -7.41 2.32 -4.55
N PHE A 16 -6.74 3.30 -3.95
CA PHE A 16 -5.56 3.07 -3.11
C PHE A 16 -5.89 2.17 -1.91
N ARG A 17 -6.95 2.49 -1.15
CA ARG A 17 -7.47 1.68 -0.04
C ARG A 17 -7.74 0.24 -0.47
N GLY A 18 -8.35 0.03 -1.64
CA GLY A 18 -8.59 -1.32 -2.15
C GLY A 18 -7.32 -2.09 -2.51
N ILE A 19 -6.21 -1.42 -2.83
CA ILE A 19 -4.92 -2.07 -3.02
C ILE A 19 -4.34 -2.44 -1.66
N VAL A 20 -4.36 -1.55 -0.67
CA VAL A 20 -3.88 -1.84 0.70
C VAL A 20 -4.65 -3.00 1.30
N ASP A 21 -5.98 -3.01 1.16
CA ASP A 21 -6.85 -4.10 1.62
C ASP A 21 -6.45 -5.45 1.04
N ALA A 22 -6.17 -5.50 -0.27
CA ALA A 22 -5.68 -6.71 -0.91
C ALA A 22 -4.29 -7.14 -0.37
N GLN A 23 -3.41 -6.19 -0.04
CA GLN A 23 -2.11 -6.51 0.55
C GLN A 23 -2.24 -7.05 1.98
N LEU A 24 -3.03 -6.41 2.83
CA LEU A 24 -3.32 -6.89 4.19
C LEU A 24 -3.91 -8.30 4.16
N ASN A 25 -4.88 -8.53 3.27
CA ASN A 25 -5.50 -9.84 3.13
C ASN A 25 -4.48 -10.91 2.70
N ASN A 26 -3.56 -10.57 1.79
CA ASN A 26 -2.49 -11.48 1.38
C ASN A 26 -1.48 -11.76 2.50
N ILE A 27 -1.19 -10.77 3.35
CA ILE A 27 -0.18 -10.89 4.42
C ILE A 27 -0.72 -11.69 5.60
N CYS A 28 -1.92 -11.36 6.09
CA CYS A 28 -2.44 -11.92 7.35
C CYS A 28 -3.93 -12.27 7.32
N GLY A 29 -4.59 -12.12 6.18
CA GLY A 29 -6.01 -12.49 6.00
C GLY A 29 -7.01 -11.46 6.53
N VAL A 30 -6.54 -10.28 6.99
CA VAL A 30 -7.39 -9.19 7.48
C VAL A 30 -7.60 -8.12 6.40
N GLY A 31 -8.72 -7.41 6.47
CA GLY A 31 -9.00 -6.22 5.65
C GLY A 31 -8.72 -4.91 6.40
N VAL A 32 -8.71 -3.80 5.66
CA VAL A 32 -8.56 -2.44 6.25
C VAL A 32 -9.69 -2.14 7.24
N ASP A 33 -10.90 -2.64 7.00
CA ASP A 33 -12.05 -2.44 7.89
C ASP A 33 -11.89 -3.13 9.26
N GLU A 34 -11.00 -4.11 9.36
CA GLU A 34 -10.68 -4.80 10.61
C GLU A 34 -9.61 -4.05 11.43
N LEU A 35 -9.02 -2.98 10.85
CA LEU A 35 -8.05 -2.07 11.46
C LEU A 35 -8.62 -0.64 11.51
N PRO A 36 -9.67 -0.39 12.34
CA PRO A 36 -10.45 0.85 12.30
C PRO A 36 -9.71 2.10 12.79
N ASP A 37 -8.63 1.93 13.54
CA ASP A 37 -7.83 3.04 14.08
C ASP A 37 -6.83 3.60 13.05
N PHE A 38 -6.73 2.99 11.86
CA PHE A 38 -5.73 3.37 10.88
C PHE A 38 -6.14 4.52 9.96
N ASP A 39 -5.30 5.55 9.93
CA ASP A 39 -5.43 6.67 9.00
C ASP A 39 -4.57 6.50 7.73
N LEU A 40 -5.16 5.83 6.74
CA LEU A 40 -4.59 5.66 5.39
C LEU A 40 -4.29 6.98 4.68
N TRP A 41 -4.85 8.11 5.11
CA TRP A 41 -4.58 9.40 4.48
C TRP A 41 -3.15 9.86 4.65
N ASN A 42 -2.43 9.36 5.66
CA ASN A 42 -1.00 9.66 5.85
C ASN A 42 -0.12 9.13 4.70
N TYR A 43 -0.58 8.10 3.99
CA TYR A 43 0.14 7.47 2.89
C TYR A 43 -0.36 7.93 1.50
N TYR A 44 -1.46 8.68 1.43
CA TYR A 44 -2.11 9.00 0.18
C TYR A 44 -2.20 10.50 -0.08
N ASN A 45 -1.77 10.91 -1.28
CA ASN A 45 -1.97 12.25 -1.81
C ASN A 45 -2.73 12.18 -3.14
N GLU A 46 -3.84 12.91 -3.23
CA GLU A 46 -4.73 12.89 -4.40
C GLU A 46 -4.07 13.41 -5.69
N ASN A 47 -3.04 14.24 -5.55
CA ASN A 47 -2.33 14.85 -6.67
C ASN A 47 -1.00 14.13 -6.98
N GLU A 48 -0.78 12.95 -6.39
CA GLU A 48 0.41 12.15 -6.64
C GLU A 48 0.33 11.48 -8.02
N PHE A 49 1.41 11.57 -8.81
CA PHE A 49 1.53 10.90 -10.11
C PHE A 49 2.63 9.86 -10.05
N MET A 50 2.24 8.60 -9.93
CA MET A 50 3.15 7.48 -9.80
C MET A 50 2.88 6.44 -10.87
N THR A 51 3.86 5.59 -11.18
CA THR A 51 3.59 4.40 -12.00
C THR A 51 2.68 3.44 -11.23
N LYS A 52 2.05 2.51 -11.94
CA LYS A 52 1.28 1.44 -11.29
C LYS A 52 2.11 0.71 -10.24
N GLU A 53 3.34 0.32 -10.55
CA GLU A 53 4.23 -0.41 -9.61
C GLU A 53 4.52 0.39 -8.34
N GLN A 54 4.74 1.71 -8.48
CA GLN A 54 4.96 2.59 -7.33
C GLN A 54 3.73 2.67 -6.42
N TRP A 55 2.51 2.77 -6.98
CA TRP A 55 1.28 2.71 -6.19
C TRP A 55 1.13 1.40 -5.43
N TYR A 56 1.48 0.27 -6.05
CA TYR A 56 1.45 -1.03 -5.37
C TYR A 56 2.53 -1.14 -4.28
N SER A 57 3.72 -0.57 -4.51
CA SER A 57 4.78 -0.51 -3.52
C SER A 57 4.36 0.30 -2.30
N LEU A 58 3.81 1.49 -2.51
CA LEU A 58 3.31 2.37 -1.44
C LEU A 58 2.18 1.71 -0.65
N ALA A 59 1.25 1.03 -1.34
CA ALA A 59 0.19 0.29 -0.67
C ALA A 59 0.72 -0.89 0.17
N ASN A 60 1.78 -1.56 -0.30
CA ASN A 60 2.43 -2.63 0.45
C ASN A 60 3.20 -2.09 1.67
N GLU A 61 3.86 -0.95 1.54
CA GLU A 61 4.50 -0.25 2.67
C GLU A 61 3.46 0.13 3.72
N ALA A 62 2.38 0.80 3.31
CA ALA A 62 1.28 1.16 4.20
C ALA A 62 0.69 -0.06 4.92
N ALA A 63 0.53 -1.20 4.23
CA ALA A 63 0.05 -2.46 4.81
C ALA A 63 1.01 -3.09 5.83
N ARG A 64 2.32 -2.97 5.62
CA ARG A 64 3.34 -3.52 6.53
C ARG A 64 3.51 -2.64 7.76
N ASP A 65 3.58 -1.33 7.58
CA ASP A 65 3.64 -0.37 8.69
C ASP A 65 2.42 -0.53 9.59
N LEU A 66 1.24 -0.63 8.99
CA LEU A 66 -0.02 -0.98 9.66
C LEU A 66 0.09 -2.17 10.60
N LEU A 67 0.56 -3.29 10.06
CA LEU A 67 0.62 -4.53 10.79
C LEU A 67 1.73 -4.48 11.84
N SER A 68 2.81 -3.74 11.58
CA SER A 68 3.89 -3.50 12.55
C SER A 68 3.39 -2.72 13.77
N GLU A 69 2.55 -1.70 13.56
CA GLU A 69 1.88 -0.98 14.66
C GLU A 69 0.97 -1.89 15.50
N GLU A 70 0.32 -2.87 14.86
CA GLU A 70 -0.48 -3.90 15.53
C GLU A 70 0.37 -5.01 16.19
N GLY A 71 1.70 -4.96 16.06
CA GLY A 71 2.64 -5.91 16.67
C GLY A 71 2.87 -7.18 15.85
N PHE A 72 2.56 -7.17 14.55
CA PHE A 72 3.04 -8.21 13.64
C PHE A 72 4.54 -8.03 13.42
N ASP A 73 5.32 -9.05 13.81
CA ASP A 73 6.73 -9.11 13.46
C ASP A 73 6.87 -9.41 11.97
N PHE A 74 7.22 -8.37 11.22
CA PHE A 74 7.90 -8.53 9.95
C PHE A 74 9.39 -8.60 10.26
N ASP A 75 9.82 -9.70 10.89
CA ASP A 75 11.24 -10.03 10.90
C ASP A 75 11.72 -9.88 9.45
N GLU A 76 12.69 -8.98 9.25
CA GLU A 76 13.55 -9.03 8.10
C GLU A 76 14.21 -10.41 8.14
N ASP A 77 13.55 -11.42 7.56
CA ASP A 77 14.17 -12.69 7.21
C ASP A 77 15.41 -12.31 6.40
N GLY A 78 16.55 -12.53 7.05
CA GLY A 78 17.74 -11.75 6.80
C GLY A 78 18.39 -11.98 5.44
N GLU A 79 19.15 -10.97 5.04
CA GLU A 79 20.41 -11.14 4.32
C GLU A 79 21.46 -10.15 4.84
#